data_AF-A0A6C0RRG5-F1
#
_entry.id   AF-A0A6C0RRG5-F1
#
_cell.length_a   1.000
_cell.length_b   1.000
_cell.length_c   1.000
_cell.angle_alpha   90.00
_cell.angle_beta   90.00
_cell.angle_gamma   90.00
#
_symmetry.space_group_name_H-M   'P 1'
#
loop_
_entity.id
_entity.type
_entity.pdbx_description
1 polymer ?
#
loop_
_entity_poly.entity_id
_entity_poly.type
_entity_poly.pdbx_seq_one_letter_code
_entity_poly.pdbx_strand_id
1 'polypeptide(L)'
;QLGFSDKQIAAAVKSTELAVRKQRIECRIIPFVKQIDTVAAEWPATTNYLYVTYNASAHDIVFPGGHIMVLGSGVYRIGSSV
;
A
#
# COMPACT_ATOMS: atom_id res chain seq x y z
N GLN A 1 -9.90 -3.28 -8.65
CA GLN A 1 -9.89 -4.24 -7.51
C GLN A 1 -10.65 -3.63 -6.32
N LEU A 2 -11.31 -4.43 -5.46
CA LEU A 2 -12.33 -3.95 -4.50
C LEU A 2 -11.85 -3.60 -3.07
N GLY A 3 -10.54 -3.66 -2.78
CA GLY A 3 -10.00 -3.21 -1.49
C GLY A 3 -10.12 -4.18 -0.31
N PHE A 4 -10.39 -5.48 -0.54
CA PHE A 4 -10.39 -6.47 0.54
C PHE A 4 -9.00 -6.65 1.15
N SER A 5 -8.94 -6.59 2.48
CA SER A 5 -7.73 -6.90 3.26
C SER A 5 -7.51 -8.40 3.39
N ASP A 6 -6.24 -8.81 3.59
CA ASP A 6 -5.88 -10.22 3.87
C ASP A 6 -6.68 -10.78 5.06
N LYS A 7 -6.97 -9.94 6.06
CA LYS A 7 -7.81 -10.28 7.22
C LYS A 7 -9.27 -10.60 6.85
N GLN A 8 -9.89 -9.79 5.99
CA GLN A 8 -11.27 -10.03 5.53
C GLN A 8 -11.36 -11.32 4.70
N ILE A 9 -10.39 -11.54 3.81
CA ILE A 9 -10.31 -12.76 3.01
C ILE A 9 -10.11 -13.97 3.92
N ALA A 10 -9.21 -13.89 4.90
CA ALA A 10 -8.95 -14.95 5.87
C ALA A 10 -10.21 -15.36 6.64
N ALA A 11 -11.02 -14.39 7.07
CA ALA A 11 -12.29 -14.66 7.72
C ALA A 11 -13.27 -15.41 6.80
N ALA A 12 -13.36 -15.03 5.52
CA ALA A 12 -14.25 -15.66 4.56
C ALA A 12 -13.83 -17.11 4.22
N VAL A 13 -12.52 -17.38 4.14
CA VAL A 13 -11.99 -18.71 3.78
C VAL A 13 -11.64 -19.58 4.99
N LYS A 14 -11.99 -19.14 6.20
CA LYS A 14 -11.69 -19.83 7.48
C LYS A 14 -10.20 -20.18 7.63
N SER A 15 -9.33 -19.21 7.31
CA SER A 15 -7.87 -19.34 7.42
C SER A 15 -7.30 -18.21 8.28
N THR A 16 -5.97 -18.15 8.37
CA THR A 16 -5.26 -17.06 9.05
C THR A 16 -4.86 -15.97 8.06
N GLU A 17 -4.80 -14.73 8.53
CA GLU A 17 -4.31 -13.59 7.73
C GLU A 17 -2.93 -13.86 7.14
N LEU A 18 -2.04 -14.48 7.93
CA LEU A 18 -0.68 -14.82 7.49
C LEU A 18 -0.67 -15.84 6.34
N ALA A 19 -1.53 -16.86 6.40
CA ALA A 19 -1.64 -17.86 5.33
C ALA A 19 -2.16 -17.24 4.03
N VAL A 20 -3.21 -16.40 4.11
CA VAL A 20 -3.73 -15.65 2.96
C VAL A 20 -2.67 -14.72 2.38
N ARG A 21 -1.93 -13.99 3.23
CA ARG A 21 -0.85 -13.11 2.79
C ARG A 21 0.24 -13.86 2.04
N LYS A 22 0.66 -15.03 2.55
CA LYS A 22 1.66 -15.89 1.87
C LYS A 22 1.17 -16.33 0.50
N GLN A 23 -0.02 -16.90 0.43
CA GLN A 23 -0.63 -17.35 -0.83
C GLN A 23 -0.75 -16.20 -1.84
N ARG A 24 -1.18 -15.02 -1.39
CA ARG A 24 -1.32 -13.83 -2.23
C ARG A 24 0.02 -13.42 -2.85
N ILE A 25 1.11 -13.43 -2.08
CA ILE A 25 2.45 -13.11 -2.54
C ILE A 25 2.98 -14.19 -3.49
N GLU A 26 2.77 -15.47 -3.20
CA GLU A 26 3.15 -16.60 -4.06
C GLU A 26 2.46 -16.53 -5.43
N CYS A 27 1.19 -16.10 -5.46
CA CYS A 27 0.45 -15.82 -6.69
C CYS A 27 0.88 -14.51 -7.39
N ARG A 28 1.90 -13.80 -6.87
CA ARG A 28 2.37 -12.49 -7.37
C ARG A 28 1.30 -11.40 -7.39
N ILE A 29 0.30 -11.51 -6.51
CA ILE A 29 -0.73 -10.48 -6.33
C ILE A 29 -0.22 -9.47 -5.31
N ILE A 30 0.60 -8.53 -5.78
CA ILE A 30 1.19 -7.47 -4.95
C ILE A 30 0.71 -6.10 -5.41
N PRO A 31 0.58 -5.13 -4.50
CA PRO A 31 0.23 -3.78 -4.89
C PRO A 31 1.45 -3.02 -5.41
N PHE A 32 1.21 -1.93 -6.13
CA PHE A 32 2.21 -1.05 -6.70
C PHE A 32 2.18 0.33 -6.03
N VAL A 33 3.30 1.05 -6.12
CA VAL A 33 3.48 2.39 -5.56
C VAL A 33 3.30 3.40 -6.67
N LYS A 34 2.43 4.37 -6.42
CA LYS A 34 2.07 5.42 -7.39
C LYS A 34 2.30 6.82 -6.82
N GLN A 35 2.67 7.76 -7.68
CA GLN A 35 2.85 9.16 -7.34
C GLN A 35 1.53 9.93 -7.45
N ILE A 36 1.37 10.94 -6.58
CA ILE A 36 0.36 11.99 -6.72
C ILE A 36 1.09 13.19 -7.34
N ASP A 37 0.81 13.46 -8.61
CA ASP A 37 1.53 14.43 -9.43
C ASP A 37 0.72 15.70 -9.77
N THR A 38 -0.54 15.78 -9.32
CA THR A 38 -1.53 16.84 -9.61
C THR A 38 -2.04 16.91 -11.06
N VAL A 39 -1.39 16.23 -12.01
CA VAL A 39 -1.64 16.35 -13.46
C VAL A 39 -1.88 15.01 -14.16
N ALA A 40 -2.15 13.95 -13.41
CA ALA A 40 -2.43 12.61 -13.94
C ALA A 40 -1.36 12.11 -14.93
N ALA A 41 -0.09 12.26 -14.54
CA ALA A 41 1.11 11.89 -15.27
C ALA A 41 1.35 12.67 -16.59
N GLU A 42 0.71 13.83 -16.80
CA GLU A 42 1.03 14.71 -17.94
C GLU A 42 2.49 15.17 -17.91
N TRP A 43 2.98 15.50 -16.71
CA TRP A 43 4.36 15.90 -16.45
C TRP A 43 4.97 15.03 -15.35
N PRO A 44 6.28 14.72 -15.44
CA PRO A 44 6.95 13.93 -14.42
C PRO A 44 6.95 14.67 -13.08
N ALA A 45 6.54 13.99 -12.01
CA ALA A 45 6.58 14.53 -10.67
C ALA A 45 8.02 14.66 -10.17
N THR A 46 8.34 15.81 -9.58
CA THR A 46 9.63 16.05 -8.91
C THR A 46 9.62 15.65 -7.44
N THR A 47 8.45 15.28 -6.90
CA THR A 47 8.25 14.95 -5.48
C THR A 47 7.75 13.51 -5.30
N ASN A 48 8.00 12.94 -4.11
CA ASN A 48 7.58 11.59 -3.75
C ASN A 48 6.41 11.61 -2.74
N TYR A 49 5.27 12.15 -3.16
CA TYR A 49 4.02 11.97 -2.44
C TYR A 49 3.30 10.73 -2.99
N LEU A 50 3.23 9.68 -2.18
CA LEU A 50 2.99 8.32 -2.67
C LEU A 50 1.75 7.69 -2.04
N TYR A 51 1.12 6.79 -2.79
CA TYR A 51 0.11 5.85 -2.30
C TYR A 51 0.32 4.46 -2.90
N VAL A 52 -0.40 3.47 -2.37
CA VAL A 52 -0.30 2.06 -2.77
C VAL A 52 -1.63 1.60 -3.35
N THR A 53 -1.59 0.92 -4.49
CA THR A 53 -2.78 0.41 -5.17
C THR A 53 -2.55 -0.96 -5.79
N TYR A 54 -3.55 -1.83 -5.74
CA TYR A 54 -3.55 -3.08 -6.51
C TYR A 54 -3.95 -2.87 -7.98
N ASN A 55 -4.52 -1.71 -8.33
CA ASN A 55 -5.00 -1.43 -9.68
C ASN A 55 -3.91 -0.75 -10.53
N ALA A 56 -2.80 -1.45 -10.72
CA ALA A 56 -1.64 -0.98 -11.47
C ALA A 56 -0.81 -2.16 -12.00
N SER A 57 0.12 -1.87 -12.89
CA SER A 57 1.03 -2.85 -13.50
C SER A 57 2.52 -2.56 -13.24
N ALA A 58 2.87 -1.38 -12.71
CA ALA A 58 4.24 -0.98 -12.43
C ALA A 58 4.30 0.06 -11.31
N HIS A 59 5.46 0.18 -10.66
CA HIS A 59 5.78 1.25 -9.72
C HIS A 59 6.21 2.52 -10.46
N ASP A 60 5.90 3.69 -9.93
CA ASP A 60 6.34 4.98 -10.52
C ASP A 60 7.77 5.37 -10.08
N ILE A 61 8.33 4.69 -9.07
CA ILE A 61 9.64 4.98 -8.49
C ILE A 61 10.51 3.73 -8.34
N VAL A 62 11.80 3.94 -8.11
CA VAL A 62 12.77 2.90 -7.75
C VAL A 62 12.94 2.81 -6.23
N PHE A 63 13.34 1.63 -5.74
CA PHE A 63 13.52 1.36 -4.30
C PHE A 63 14.99 1.03 -4.00
N PRO A 64 15.89 2.03 -3.90
CA PRO A 64 17.31 1.78 -3.64
C PRO A 64 17.60 1.26 -2.22
N GLY A 65 16.64 1.40 -1.30
CA GLY A 65 16.79 0.96 0.09
C GLY A 65 17.63 1.92 0.94
N GLY A 66 18.00 1.49 2.15
CA GLY A 66 18.79 2.30 3.09
C GLY A 66 18.03 3.46 3.75
N HIS A 67 16.70 3.44 3.72
CA HIS A 67 15.85 4.46 4.33
C HIS A 67 15.31 4.00 5.69
N ILE A 68 14.96 4.96 6.55
CA ILE A 68 14.35 4.72 7.86
C ILE A 68 12.86 5.04 7.76
N MET A 69 12.02 4.14 8.27
CA MET A 69 10.57 4.33 8.35
C MET A 69 10.18 4.97 9.67
N VAL A 70 9.33 6.00 9.62
CA VAL A 70 8.70 6.62 10.79
C VAL A 70 7.19 6.44 10.67
N LEU A 71 6.55 5.89 11.70
CA LEU A 71 5.10 5.67 11.74
C LEU A 71 4.41 6.84 12.43
N GLY A 72 3.41 7.43 11.78
CA GLY A 72 2.56 8.46 12.37
C GLY A 72 1.54 7.89 13.36
N SER A 73 0.86 8.78 14.10
CA SER A 73 -0.14 8.43 15.12
C SER A 73 -1.50 8.00 14.56
N GLY A 74 -1.73 8.18 13.26
CA GLY A 74 -3.02 7.91 12.63
C GLY A 74 -4.03 9.02 12.87
N VAL A 75 -5.30 8.64 13.03
CA VAL A 75 -6.40 9.61 13.23
C VAL A 75 -6.41 10.17 14.66
N TYR A 76 -6.79 11.44 14.80
CA TYR A 76 -7.00 12.06 16.12
C TYR A 76 -8.12 11.36 16.89
N ARG A 77 -7.92 11.24 18.20
CA ARG A 77 -8.89 10.68 19.15
C ARG A 77 -8.60 11.23 20.54
N ILE A 78 -9.58 11.18 21.44
CA ILE A 78 -9.37 11.58 22.84
C ILE A 78 -8.19 10.78 23.42
N GLY A 79 -7.22 11.49 24.01
CA GLY A 79 -5.96 10.90 24.51
C GLY A 79 -4.84 10.75 23.47
N SER A 80 -5.06 11.19 22.22
CA SER A 80 -4.08 11.18 21.14
C SER A 80 -4.29 12.40 20.25
N SER A 81 -3.64 13.51 20.63
CA SER A 81 -3.66 14.82 19.99
C SER A 81 -2.23 15.25 19.64
N VAL A 82 -2.06 16.49 19.15
CA VAL A 82 -0.75 17.16 18.98
C VAL A 82 0.07 17.23 20.26
#